data_AF-A0A0N1MJN1-F1
#
_entry.id   AF-A0A0N1MJN1-F1
#
_cell.length_a   1.000
_cell.length_b   1.000
_cell.length_c   1.000
_cell.angle_alpha   90.00
_cell.angle_beta   90.00
_cell.angle_gamma   90.00
#
_symmetry.space_group_name_H-M   'P 1'
#
loop_
_entity.id
_entity.type
_entity.pdbx_description
1 polymer ?
#
loop_
_entity_poly.entity_id
_entity_poly.type
_entity_poly.pdbx_seq_one_letter_code
_entity_poly.pdbx_strand_id
1 'polypeptide(L)'
;MKTSNTLPKILEKTKKLQLVAGIVLSLTFSNLLHAQNVSYSINSIPIGGSLNAAFGVSALPSVSGVANVANGYLSMNANTSGSYNTAAGAYSLNRNVSGNYNAAFGYQALLGTTSVNNTAIGFRSLYLNTTGTDNSANGFAALYTNATGTFNTGLGSGADVASNALTNATAIGAGAVVNTSNKVRIGNATVTVVEGPVAYTFSDGRFKNNVKEEDVKGLSFINQLRPVVYNLDTKKITEFWSKNLSEEARAISMNQNFTSANIIRHSGFIAQEVAEAAKKANYNFNGIHTPENENDNYSIAYSEFVVPLVKGMQEQQKMIENLQQQINDLQKKLESKLTNNQSIGLVSSMEQNVPNPFSRETEIKYNIVGQFRSATIIIYDLSGKQIKAVPIKQSGASSVMITSDQLLAGLYMYSILVDGKLIDSKRMVVTD
;
A
#
# COMPACT_ATOMS: atom_id res chain seq x y z
N MET A 1 -98.64 40.97 15.67
CA MET A 1 -97.72 39.81 15.71
C MET A 1 -96.47 40.19 16.50
N LYS A 2 -96.31 39.70 17.73
CA LYS A 2 -95.06 39.83 18.50
C LYS A 2 -94.19 38.61 18.16
N THR A 3 -93.15 38.80 17.34
CA THR A 3 -92.17 37.75 17.07
C THR A 3 -91.23 37.60 18.27
N SER A 4 -91.15 36.36 18.74
CA SER A 4 -90.48 35.92 19.95
C SER A 4 -88.97 36.04 19.86
N ASN A 5 -88.37 36.74 20.83
CA ASN A 5 -86.95 37.04 20.98
C ASN A 5 -86.17 35.85 21.61
N THR A 6 -86.43 34.61 21.15
CA THR A 6 -85.96 33.37 21.79
C THR A 6 -84.68 32.80 21.18
N LEU A 7 -84.36 33.09 19.92
CA LEU A 7 -83.17 32.56 19.25
C LEU A 7 -81.82 33.05 19.84
N PRO A 8 -81.66 34.33 20.19
CA PRO A 8 -80.39 34.83 20.75
C PRO A 8 -80.09 34.24 22.13
N LYS A 9 -81.14 34.05 22.96
CA LYS A 9 -81.01 33.50 24.31
C LYS A 9 -80.63 32.03 24.32
N ILE A 10 -81.11 31.24 23.35
CA ILE A 10 -80.72 29.84 23.22
C ILE A 10 -79.26 29.72 22.79
N LEU A 11 -78.81 30.56 21.83
CA LEU A 11 -77.43 30.58 21.33
C LEU A 11 -76.43 30.99 22.42
N GLU A 12 -76.81 31.94 23.28
CA GLU A 12 -75.97 32.36 24.42
C GLU A 12 -75.88 31.26 25.49
N LYS A 13 -76.97 30.50 25.70
CA LYS A 13 -77.01 29.37 26.65
C LYS A 13 -76.17 28.19 26.17
N THR A 14 -76.19 27.85 24.88
CA THR A 14 -75.32 26.80 24.31
C THR A 14 -73.84 27.20 24.33
N LYS A 15 -73.51 28.48 24.08
CA LYS A 15 -72.13 28.98 24.23
C LYS A 15 -71.63 28.90 25.67
N LYS A 16 -72.47 29.27 26.66
CA LYS A 16 -72.13 29.13 28.08
C LYS A 16 -72.00 27.66 28.51
N LEU A 17 -72.84 26.76 27.98
CA LEU A 17 -72.76 25.32 28.30
C LEU A 17 -71.52 24.66 27.71
N GLN A 18 -71.10 25.02 26.48
CA GLN A 18 -69.84 24.56 25.89
C GLN A 18 -68.62 25.11 26.64
N LEU A 19 -68.68 26.37 27.09
CA LEU A 19 -67.62 26.98 27.89
C LEU A 19 -67.47 26.29 29.25
N VAL A 20 -68.58 26.00 29.93
CA VAL A 20 -68.57 25.30 31.22
C VAL A 20 -68.12 23.85 31.06
N ALA A 21 -68.55 23.13 30.01
CA ALA A 21 -68.09 21.78 29.72
C ALA A 21 -66.58 21.73 29.42
N GLY A 22 -66.03 22.71 28.69
CA GLY A 22 -64.60 22.83 28.44
C GLY A 22 -63.79 23.16 29.70
N ILE A 23 -64.32 24.03 30.57
CA ILE A 23 -63.68 24.40 31.84
C ILE A 23 -63.69 23.21 32.82
N VAL A 24 -64.81 22.49 32.93
CA VAL A 24 -64.93 21.31 33.81
C VAL A 24 -64.03 20.16 33.32
N LEU A 25 -63.90 19.94 32.01
CA LEU A 25 -62.98 18.95 31.44
C LEU A 25 -61.50 19.31 31.70
N SER A 26 -61.17 20.62 31.74
CA SER A 26 -59.82 21.09 32.08
C SER A 26 -59.49 20.97 33.57
N LEU A 27 -60.48 21.19 34.45
CA LEU A 27 -60.31 21.13 35.90
C LEU A 27 -60.25 19.70 36.43
N THR A 28 -61.01 18.77 35.84
CA THR A 28 -60.95 17.35 36.23
C THR A 28 -59.64 16.69 35.80
N PHE A 29 -59.00 17.15 34.71
CA PHE A 29 -57.66 16.70 34.32
C PHE A 29 -56.55 17.26 35.22
N SER A 30 -56.70 18.50 35.71
CA SER A 30 -55.72 19.15 36.60
C SER A 30 -55.61 18.46 37.97
N ASN A 31 -56.74 18.03 38.54
CA ASN A 31 -56.77 17.48 39.90
C ASN A 31 -56.40 15.98 39.98
N LEU A 32 -56.37 15.25 38.86
CA LEU A 32 -56.03 13.82 38.85
C LEU A 32 -54.53 13.53 38.65
N LEU A 33 -53.69 14.55 38.48
CA LEU A 33 -52.25 14.41 38.19
C LEU A 33 -51.33 15.09 39.22
N HIS A 34 -51.76 15.14 40.49
CA HIS A 34 -50.87 15.50 41.62
C HIS A 34 -49.91 14.36 42.04
N ALA A 35 -49.79 13.30 41.24
CA ALA A 35 -48.67 12.37 41.34
C ALA A 35 -47.49 12.97 40.57
N GLN A 36 -46.39 13.20 41.29
CA GLN A 36 -45.16 13.87 40.84
C GLN A 36 -44.73 13.47 39.40
N ASN A 37 -44.46 14.47 38.56
CA ASN A 37 -43.69 14.43 37.30
C ASN A 37 -44.42 14.22 35.95
N VAL A 38 -45.65 14.69 35.74
CA VAL A 38 -46.13 14.94 34.35
C VAL A 38 -46.98 16.21 34.28
N SER A 39 -46.40 17.32 33.81
CA SER A 39 -47.16 18.50 33.38
C SER A 39 -47.38 18.47 31.87
N TYR A 40 -48.62 18.28 31.44
CA TYR A 40 -49.06 18.64 30.08
C TYR A 40 -49.47 20.11 30.09
N SER A 41 -48.56 20.98 29.65
CA SER A 41 -48.92 22.36 29.32
C SER A 41 -49.57 22.36 27.94
N ILE A 42 -50.90 22.47 27.89
CA ILE A 42 -51.65 22.84 26.68
C ILE A 42 -51.66 24.38 26.53
N ASN A 43 -50.89 25.11 27.35
CA ASN A 43 -50.90 26.58 27.41
C ASN A 43 -49.92 27.28 26.46
N SER A 44 -49.19 26.54 25.62
CA SER A 44 -48.35 27.14 24.57
C SER A 44 -48.99 26.92 23.21
N ILE A 45 -50.16 27.54 22.97
CA ILE A 45 -50.51 27.89 21.58
C ILE A 45 -49.53 29.01 21.23
N PRO A 46 -48.54 28.78 20.36
CA PRO A 46 -47.60 29.83 20.03
C PRO A 46 -48.38 30.99 19.44
N ILE A 47 -48.20 32.19 20.00
CA ILE A 47 -48.92 33.37 19.56
C ILE A 47 -48.29 33.80 18.21
N GLY A 48 -48.71 33.17 17.11
CA GLY A 48 -48.31 33.54 15.74
C GLY A 48 -48.07 32.39 14.74
N GLY A 49 -47.65 31.21 15.20
CA GLY A 49 -47.28 30.07 14.33
C GLY A 49 -48.33 28.95 14.27
N SER A 50 -48.30 28.12 13.23
CA SER A 50 -49.21 26.96 13.03
C SER A 50 -48.50 25.61 13.11
N LEU A 51 -49.23 24.54 13.46
CA LEU A 51 -48.76 23.14 13.48
C LEU A 51 -47.60 22.82 14.45
N ASN A 52 -47.46 23.56 15.55
CA ASN A 52 -46.45 23.30 16.56
C ASN A 52 -46.96 22.36 17.68
N ALA A 53 -46.11 21.48 18.20
CA ALA A 53 -46.39 20.61 19.34
C ALA A 53 -45.33 20.82 20.43
N ALA A 54 -45.76 21.04 21.67
CA ALA A 54 -44.86 21.29 22.80
C ALA A 54 -45.28 20.47 24.03
N PHE A 55 -44.31 19.77 24.62
CA PHE A 55 -44.48 18.93 25.80
C PHE A 55 -43.31 19.20 26.77
N GLY A 56 -43.60 19.45 28.04
CA GLY A 56 -42.60 19.80 29.06
C GLY A 56 -42.65 21.27 29.47
N VAL A 57 -42.11 21.55 30.66
CA VAL A 57 -42.17 22.89 31.25
C VAL A 57 -41.30 23.87 30.45
N SER A 58 -41.90 25.00 30.06
CA SER A 58 -41.27 26.05 29.25
C SER A 58 -40.71 25.56 27.90
N ALA A 59 -41.30 24.50 27.35
CA ALA A 59 -41.04 24.09 25.98
C ALA A 59 -41.79 25.03 25.01
N LEU A 60 -41.07 25.63 24.05
CA LEU A 60 -41.63 26.46 22.96
C LEU A 60 -42.71 27.49 23.40
N PRO A 61 -42.35 28.50 24.22
CA PRO A 61 -43.33 29.41 24.83
C PRO A 61 -44.04 30.37 23.86
N SER A 62 -43.41 30.79 22.75
CA SER A 62 -44.05 31.62 21.71
C SER A 62 -43.19 31.69 20.45
N VAL A 63 -43.76 31.33 19.29
CA VAL A 63 -43.07 31.25 17.99
C VAL A 63 -44.01 31.67 16.86
N SER A 64 -43.51 32.43 15.89
CA SER A 64 -44.20 32.76 14.62
C SER A 64 -43.94 31.72 13.51
N GLY A 65 -42.95 30.86 13.70
CA GLY A 65 -42.63 29.72 12.84
C GLY A 65 -43.60 28.54 12.95
N VAL A 66 -43.55 27.64 11.98
CA VAL A 66 -44.51 26.54 11.78
C VAL A 66 -43.89 25.16 11.98
N ALA A 67 -44.72 24.16 12.30
CA ALA A 67 -44.36 22.74 12.28
C ALA A 67 -43.16 22.34 13.15
N ASN A 68 -43.05 22.88 14.37
CA ASN A 68 -42.03 22.51 15.34
C ASN A 68 -42.55 21.48 16.36
N VAL A 69 -41.67 20.59 16.81
CA VAL A 69 -41.95 19.64 17.90
C VAL A 69 -40.92 19.84 19.00
N ALA A 70 -41.35 20.25 20.19
CA ALA A 70 -40.51 20.41 21.37
C ALA A 70 -40.97 19.47 22.48
N ASN A 71 -40.08 18.61 22.98
CA ASN A 71 -40.35 17.68 24.06
C ASN A 71 -39.22 17.71 25.09
N GLY A 72 -39.46 18.33 26.24
CA GLY A 72 -38.51 18.39 27.35
C GLY A 72 -38.47 19.75 28.01
N TYR A 73 -37.93 19.78 29.24
CA TYR A 73 -37.75 21.02 30.00
C TYR A 73 -36.91 22.04 29.20
N LEU A 74 -37.45 23.24 28.98
CA LEU A 74 -36.81 24.33 28.24
C LEU A 74 -36.35 23.97 26.81
N SER A 75 -36.94 22.94 26.20
CA SER A 75 -36.67 22.59 24.80
C SER A 75 -37.23 23.69 23.87
N MET A 76 -36.41 24.17 22.93
CA MET A 76 -36.77 25.27 22.01
C MET A 76 -37.26 26.58 22.67
N ASN A 77 -36.83 26.86 23.89
CA ASN A 77 -37.35 28.00 24.68
C ASN A 77 -37.14 29.37 24.01
N ALA A 78 -36.04 29.57 23.28
CA ALA A 78 -35.73 30.84 22.62
C ALA A 78 -36.27 30.96 21.18
N ASN A 79 -37.00 29.97 20.65
CA ASN A 79 -37.39 29.97 19.25
C ASN A 79 -38.50 30.98 18.97
N THR A 80 -38.16 32.02 18.21
CA THR A 80 -39.08 33.11 17.86
C THR A 80 -39.69 32.97 16.47
N SER A 81 -38.95 32.47 15.48
CA SER A 81 -39.43 32.40 14.07
C SER A 81 -38.97 31.16 13.30
N GLY A 82 -38.17 30.28 13.91
CA GLY A 82 -37.70 29.04 13.29
C GLY A 82 -38.84 28.04 13.09
N SER A 83 -38.79 27.32 11.97
CA SER A 83 -39.80 26.38 11.51
C SER A 83 -39.21 25.00 11.23
N TYR A 84 -40.05 23.96 11.27
CA TYR A 84 -39.68 22.59 10.94
C TYR A 84 -38.56 22.00 11.80
N ASN A 85 -38.47 22.39 13.08
CA ASN A 85 -37.50 21.82 14.00
C ASN A 85 -38.12 20.74 14.89
N THR A 86 -37.36 19.69 15.20
CA THR A 86 -37.73 18.66 16.19
C THR A 86 -36.69 18.64 17.29
N ALA A 87 -37.13 18.76 18.53
CA ALA A 87 -36.29 18.83 19.72
C ALA A 87 -36.86 17.90 20.80
N ALA A 88 -36.08 16.92 21.25
CA ALA A 88 -36.48 15.99 22.28
C ALA A 88 -35.34 15.79 23.29
N GLY A 89 -35.53 16.27 24.51
CA GLY A 89 -34.53 16.32 25.56
C GLY A 89 -34.57 17.66 26.30
N ALA A 90 -34.18 17.67 27.57
CA ALA A 90 -34.10 18.94 28.28
C ALA A 90 -33.01 19.83 27.64
N TYR A 91 -33.36 21.10 27.44
CA TYR A 91 -32.51 22.12 26.80
C TYR A 91 -32.06 21.84 25.36
N SER A 92 -32.68 20.89 24.65
CA SER A 92 -32.41 20.71 23.21
C SER A 92 -32.92 21.92 22.41
N LEU A 93 -32.13 22.42 21.46
CA LEU A 93 -32.45 23.63 20.67
C LEU A 93 -32.83 24.87 21.51
N ASN A 94 -32.39 24.92 22.77
CA ASN A 94 -32.84 25.93 23.73
C ASN A 94 -32.54 27.37 23.30
N ARG A 95 -31.49 27.60 22.49
CA ARG A 95 -31.06 28.93 22.03
C ARG A 95 -31.44 29.21 20.57
N ASN A 96 -32.16 28.31 19.90
CA ASN A 96 -32.55 28.53 18.51
C ASN A 96 -33.53 29.68 18.43
N VAL A 97 -33.23 30.71 17.64
CA VAL A 97 -34.05 31.92 17.49
C VAL A 97 -34.84 31.87 16.18
N SER A 98 -34.16 31.57 15.06
CA SER A 98 -34.75 31.59 13.71
C SER A 98 -34.31 30.45 12.80
N GLY A 99 -33.50 29.51 13.30
CA GLY A 99 -33.02 28.36 12.54
C GLY A 99 -34.13 27.39 12.17
N ASN A 100 -34.03 26.80 10.98
CA ASN A 100 -35.02 25.91 10.40
C ASN A 100 -34.45 24.49 10.18
N TYR A 101 -35.33 23.49 10.10
CA TYR A 101 -34.99 22.12 9.68
C TYR A 101 -33.96 21.42 10.58
N ASN A 102 -33.93 21.73 11.89
CA ASN A 102 -33.03 21.07 12.82
C ASN A 102 -33.70 19.91 13.56
N ALA A 103 -32.96 18.83 13.80
CA ALA A 103 -33.38 17.68 14.57
C ALA A 103 -32.41 17.46 15.75
N ALA A 104 -32.88 17.57 16.98
CA ALA A 104 -32.06 17.50 18.19
C ALA A 104 -32.65 16.51 19.21
N PHE A 105 -31.96 15.41 19.46
CA PHE A 105 -32.38 14.35 20.38
C PHE A 105 -31.31 14.13 21.45
N GLY A 106 -31.59 14.52 22.68
CA GLY A 106 -30.69 14.38 23.83
C GLY A 106 -30.64 15.62 24.71
N TYR A 107 -30.14 15.47 25.93
CA TYR A 107 -29.91 16.58 26.85
C TYR A 107 -28.89 17.55 26.25
N GLN A 108 -29.26 18.83 26.13
CA GLN A 108 -28.45 19.88 25.51
C GLN A 108 -27.95 19.54 24.09
N ALA A 109 -28.67 18.70 23.33
CA ALA A 109 -28.35 18.47 21.94
C ALA A 109 -28.66 19.73 21.10
N LEU A 110 -27.71 20.16 20.27
CA LEU A 110 -27.80 21.28 19.35
C LEU A 110 -28.38 22.55 19.98
N LEU A 111 -27.56 23.36 20.65
CA LEU A 111 -28.08 24.59 21.27
C LEU A 111 -28.54 25.62 20.23
N GLY A 112 -27.78 25.76 19.13
CA GLY A 112 -28.04 26.46 17.85
C GLY A 112 -28.70 27.83 17.97
N THR A 113 -28.14 28.93 17.46
CA THR A 113 -28.83 30.25 17.52
C THR A 113 -29.61 30.58 16.26
N THR A 114 -29.02 30.36 15.09
CA THR A 114 -29.63 30.58 13.76
C THR A 114 -29.24 29.49 12.77
N SER A 115 -28.79 28.34 13.27
CA SER A 115 -28.31 27.18 12.50
C SER A 115 -29.44 26.53 11.70
N VAL A 116 -29.14 25.96 10.53
CA VAL A 116 -30.12 25.36 9.61
C VAL A 116 -29.71 23.96 9.20
N ASN A 117 -30.67 23.04 9.07
CA ASN A 117 -30.46 21.70 8.52
C ASN A 117 -29.44 20.83 9.29
N ASN A 118 -29.46 20.87 10.63
CA ASN A 118 -28.57 20.02 11.44
C ASN A 118 -29.32 18.87 12.10
N THR A 119 -28.66 17.71 12.20
CA THR A 119 -29.11 16.57 13.00
C THR A 119 -28.12 16.34 14.15
N ALA A 120 -28.61 16.33 15.39
CA ALA A 120 -27.82 16.05 16.59
C ALA A 120 -28.52 15.00 17.45
N ILE A 121 -27.89 13.85 17.63
CA ILE A 121 -28.40 12.73 18.43
C ILE A 121 -27.35 12.39 19.48
N GLY A 122 -27.70 12.48 20.76
CA GLY A 122 -26.83 12.20 21.91
C GLY A 122 -26.68 13.37 22.88
N PHE A 123 -26.23 13.07 24.10
CA PHE A 123 -25.94 14.10 25.11
C PHE A 123 -24.88 15.07 24.58
N ARG A 124 -25.20 16.37 24.55
CA ARG A 124 -24.32 17.45 24.06
C ARG A 124 -23.78 17.24 22.63
N SER A 125 -24.50 16.51 21.78
CA SER A 125 -24.20 16.45 20.35
C SER A 125 -24.44 17.82 19.70
N LEU A 126 -23.50 18.34 18.89
CA LEU A 126 -23.50 19.70 18.33
C LEU A 126 -23.72 20.82 19.37
N TYR A 127 -23.24 20.65 20.59
CA TYR A 127 -23.53 21.56 21.71
C TYR A 127 -23.11 23.02 21.47
N LEU A 128 -21.93 23.26 20.90
CA LEU A 128 -21.44 24.62 20.65
C LEU A 128 -21.87 25.21 19.30
N ASN A 129 -22.67 24.50 18.50
CA ASN A 129 -23.18 25.02 17.22
C ASN A 129 -23.99 26.31 17.45
N THR A 130 -23.61 27.38 16.75
CA THR A 130 -24.30 28.68 16.72
C THR A 130 -24.92 28.94 15.35
N THR A 131 -24.12 28.89 14.27
CA THR A 131 -24.56 29.21 12.90
C THR A 131 -24.21 28.14 11.87
N GLY A 132 -23.57 27.03 12.28
CA GLY A 132 -23.19 25.95 11.36
C GLY A 132 -24.43 25.26 10.76
N THR A 133 -24.37 24.90 9.49
CA THR A 133 -25.49 24.28 8.75
C THR A 133 -25.13 22.92 8.19
N ASP A 134 -26.13 22.09 7.91
CA ASP A 134 -25.93 20.83 7.18
C ASP A 134 -25.02 19.82 7.91
N ASN A 135 -24.98 19.84 9.24
CA ASN A 135 -24.18 18.90 10.02
C ASN A 135 -25.01 17.72 10.55
N SER A 136 -24.41 16.54 10.62
CA SER A 136 -24.99 15.32 11.20
C SER A 136 -24.09 14.79 12.29
N ALA A 137 -24.57 14.75 13.54
CA ALA A 137 -23.82 14.30 14.70
C ALA A 137 -24.60 13.24 15.47
N ASN A 138 -24.02 12.05 15.62
CA ASN A 138 -24.62 10.92 16.34
C ASN A 138 -23.60 10.34 17.34
N GLY A 139 -23.85 10.55 18.63
CA GLY A 139 -23.01 10.08 19.74
C GLY A 139 -22.96 11.05 20.91
N PHE A 140 -22.47 10.58 22.06
CA PHE A 140 -22.15 11.46 23.20
C PHE A 140 -21.11 12.49 22.77
N ALA A 141 -21.41 13.77 22.91
CA ALA A 141 -20.53 14.88 22.53
C ALA A 141 -19.98 14.78 21.09
N ALA A 142 -20.76 14.25 20.14
CA ALA A 142 -20.39 14.25 18.72
C ALA A 142 -20.49 15.68 18.14
N LEU A 143 -19.51 16.07 17.33
CA LEU A 143 -19.32 17.43 16.79
C LEU A 143 -19.45 18.53 17.86
N TYR A 144 -18.99 18.25 19.09
CA TYR A 144 -19.18 19.12 20.25
C TYR A 144 -18.64 20.54 20.02
N THR A 145 -17.46 20.65 19.39
CA THR A 145 -16.76 21.93 19.18
C THR A 145 -17.16 22.66 17.90
N ASN A 146 -17.98 22.06 17.03
CA ASN A 146 -18.36 22.67 15.76
C ASN A 146 -19.38 23.80 15.95
N ALA A 147 -18.91 25.05 16.06
CA ALA A 147 -19.76 26.23 16.24
C ALA A 147 -20.36 26.76 14.93
N THR A 148 -19.57 26.84 13.86
CA THR A 148 -19.96 27.50 12.60
C THR A 148 -19.68 26.67 11.34
N GLY A 149 -19.10 25.47 11.47
CA GLY A 149 -18.76 24.62 10.32
C GLY A 149 -19.97 23.98 9.66
N THR A 150 -19.82 23.55 8.42
CA THR A 150 -20.94 23.07 7.58
C THR A 150 -20.67 21.74 6.89
N PHE A 151 -21.69 20.95 6.58
CA PHE A 151 -21.52 19.65 5.90
C PHE A 151 -20.64 18.64 6.67
N ASN A 152 -20.58 18.72 8.00
CA ASN A 152 -19.79 17.79 8.79
C ASN A 152 -20.63 16.60 9.29
N THR A 153 -20.04 15.41 9.28
CA THR A 153 -20.62 14.18 9.80
C THR A 153 -19.75 13.69 10.97
N GLY A 154 -20.31 13.56 12.17
CA GLY A 154 -19.65 12.94 13.32
C GLY A 154 -20.44 11.75 13.82
N LEU A 155 -19.91 10.54 13.67
CA LEU A 155 -20.54 9.29 14.09
C LEU A 155 -19.67 8.58 15.12
N GLY A 156 -20.08 8.62 16.39
CA GLY A 156 -19.37 8.00 17.51
C GLY A 156 -19.27 8.91 18.73
N SER A 157 -19.05 8.32 19.91
CA SER A 157 -18.82 9.08 21.15
C SER A 157 -17.54 9.92 21.02
N GLY A 158 -17.66 11.24 21.18
CA GLY A 158 -16.55 12.19 21.01
C GLY A 158 -16.00 12.30 19.59
N ALA A 159 -16.76 11.84 18.57
CA ALA A 159 -16.38 12.07 17.19
C ALA A 159 -16.54 13.56 16.86
N ASP A 160 -15.47 14.25 16.48
CA ASP A 160 -15.48 15.72 16.40
C ASP A 160 -14.66 16.27 15.23
N VAL A 161 -14.67 17.59 15.09
CA VAL A 161 -13.74 18.38 14.28
C VAL A 161 -12.70 19.01 15.20
N ALA A 162 -11.46 19.15 14.74
CA ALA A 162 -10.37 19.72 15.55
C ALA A 162 -10.41 21.26 15.60
N SER A 163 -11.18 21.88 14.71
CA SER A 163 -11.32 23.32 14.59
C SER A 163 -12.78 23.66 14.36
N ASN A 164 -13.21 24.81 14.88
CA ASN A 164 -14.44 25.42 14.44
C ASN A 164 -14.38 25.71 12.92
N ALA A 165 -15.54 25.83 12.26
CA ALA A 165 -15.69 26.23 10.87
C ALA A 165 -15.19 25.23 9.78
N LEU A 166 -14.83 24.00 10.13
CA LEU A 166 -14.50 22.99 9.10
C LEU A 166 -15.72 22.64 8.25
N THR A 167 -15.47 22.17 7.03
CA THR A 167 -16.51 21.80 6.07
C THR A 167 -16.28 20.46 5.40
N ASN A 168 -17.34 19.71 5.09
CA ASN A 168 -17.23 18.40 4.43
C ASN A 168 -16.26 17.45 5.19
N ALA A 169 -16.35 17.45 6.52
CA ALA A 169 -15.53 16.61 7.40
C ALA A 169 -16.35 15.45 7.95
N THR A 170 -15.88 14.21 7.77
CA THR A 170 -16.57 12.99 8.22
C THR A 170 -15.73 12.22 9.23
N ALA A 171 -16.07 12.30 10.51
CA ALA A 171 -15.47 11.53 11.60
C ALA A 171 -16.33 10.30 11.91
N ILE A 172 -15.76 9.09 11.78
CA ILE A 172 -16.46 7.82 12.05
C ILE A 172 -15.64 7.02 13.08
N GLY A 173 -16.23 6.72 14.24
CA GLY A 173 -15.60 5.99 15.34
C GLY A 173 -15.49 6.81 16.63
N ALA A 174 -15.43 6.14 17.77
CA ALA A 174 -15.30 6.82 19.07
C ALA A 174 -13.97 7.60 19.14
N GLY A 175 -14.05 8.89 19.49
CA GLY A 175 -12.90 9.79 19.54
C GLY A 175 -12.24 10.07 18.18
N ALA A 176 -12.89 9.75 17.06
CA ALA A 176 -12.41 10.13 15.73
C ALA A 176 -12.50 11.66 15.58
N VAL A 177 -11.39 12.34 15.32
CA VAL A 177 -11.38 13.80 15.17
C VAL A 177 -10.86 14.19 13.81
N VAL A 178 -11.65 14.85 12.96
CA VAL A 178 -11.21 15.35 11.65
C VAL A 178 -10.60 16.73 11.79
N ASN A 179 -9.40 16.95 11.22
CA ASN A 179 -8.64 18.17 11.44
C ASN A 179 -8.68 19.18 10.28
N THR A 180 -9.25 18.83 9.13
CA THR A 180 -9.37 19.72 7.96
C THR A 180 -10.64 19.41 7.18
N SER A 181 -11.09 20.34 6.34
CA SER A 181 -12.19 20.12 5.41
C SER A 181 -11.93 19.00 4.40
N ASN A 182 -12.98 18.50 3.76
CA ASN A 182 -12.94 17.49 2.68
C ASN A 182 -12.22 16.19 3.06
N LYS A 183 -12.45 15.70 4.28
CA LYS A 183 -11.73 14.55 4.81
C LYS A 183 -12.65 13.60 5.55
N VAL A 184 -12.48 12.32 5.26
CA VAL A 184 -13.06 11.22 6.04
C VAL A 184 -11.99 10.63 6.94
N ARG A 185 -12.27 10.50 8.23
CA ARG A 185 -11.45 9.77 9.21
C ARG A 185 -12.27 8.64 9.82
N ILE A 186 -11.80 7.41 9.64
CA ILE A 186 -12.38 6.20 10.22
C ILE A 186 -11.44 5.73 11.33
N GLY A 187 -11.86 5.87 12.58
CA GLY A 187 -11.10 5.54 13.77
C GLY A 187 -10.29 6.71 14.36
N ASN A 188 -9.65 6.41 15.48
CA ASN A 188 -8.71 7.29 16.17
C ASN A 188 -7.32 6.61 16.21
N ALA A 189 -6.36 7.20 16.94
CA ALA A 189 -4.99 6.67 17.02
C ALA A 189 -4.89 5.24 17.63
N THR A 190 -5.93 4.73 18.29
CA THR A 190 -5.95 3.38 18.89
C THR A 190 -6.50 2.29 17.96
N VAL A 191 -6.96 2.63 16.76
CA VAL A 191 -7.44 1.65 15.77
C VAL A 191 -6.24 0.97 15.11
N THR A 192 -6.11 -0.36 15.28
CA THR A 192 -4.95 -1.13 14.80
C THR A 192 -5.15 -1.78 13.43
N VAL A 193 -6.40 -1.93 12.98
CA VAL A 193 -6.77 -2.52 11.69
C VAL A 193 -8.03 -1.84 11.18
N VAL A 194 -8.02 -1.43 9.91
CA VAL A 194 -9.22 -1.03 9.15
C VAL A 194 -9.40 -2.03 8.02
N GLU A 195 -10.32 -2.97 8.19
CA GLU A 195 -10.65 -3.98 7.19
C GLU A 195 -11.75 -3.45 6.27
N GLY A 196 -11.43 -3.34 4.99
CA GLY A 196 -12.40 -3.20 3.92
C GLY A 196 -12.15 -4.32 2.93
N PRO A 197 -13.19 -4.93 2.33
CA PRO A 197 -12.96 -5.82 1.20
C PRO A 197 -12.14 -5.08 0.14
N VAL A 198 -12.28 -3.75 0.07
CA VAL A 198 -11.75 -2.79 -0.90
C VAL A 198 -10.51 -2.00 -0.44
N ALA A 199 -9.30 -2.34 -0.91
CA ALA A 199 -8.26 -1.35 -1.24
C ALA A 199 -8.31 -1.05 -2.75
N TYR A 200 -9.50 -0.81 -3.31
CA TYR A 200 -9.74 -0.97 -4.76
C TYR A 200 -9.79 0.36 -5.49
N THR A 201 -8.98 0.42 -6.53
CA THR A 201 -9.10 1.38 -7.62
C THR A 201 -9.95 0.76 -8.73
N PHE A 202 -10.89 1.50 -9.31
CA PHE A 202 -11.62 1.06 -10.50
C PHE A 202 -10.62 0.83 -11.66
N SER A 203 -10.57 -0.39 -12.20
CA SER A 203 -9.59 -0.78 -13.24
C SER A 203 -10.25 -1.44 -14.47
N ASP A 204 -11.51 -1.08 -14.78
CA ASP A 204 -12.22 -1.54 -15.98
C ASP A 204 -11.66 -0.85 -17.25
N GLY A 205 -11.36 -1.63 -18.28
CA GLY A 205 -10.82 -1.12 -19.54
C GLY A 205 -11.71 -0.09 -20.24
N ARG A 206 -13.03 -0.12 -20.04
CA ARG A 206 -13.98 0.85 -20.62
C ARG A 206 -13.80 2.27 -20.07
N PHE A 207 -13.24 2.39 -18.88
CA PHE A 207 -13.00 3.68 -18.21
C PHE A 207 -11.53 4.12 -18.30
N LYS A 208 -10.72 3.45 -19.11
CA LYS A 208 -9.31 3.78 -19.33
C LYS A 208 -9.12 4.33 -20.74
N ASN A 209 -8.42 5.45 -20.84
CA ASN A 209 -7.94 6.02 -22.10
C ASN A 209 -6.40 5.98 -22.13
N ASN A 210 -5.81 6.10 -23.33
CA ASN A 210 -4.35 6.13 -23.51
C ASN A 210 -3.60 4.94 -22.87
N VAL A 211 -4.13 3.72 -23.05
CA VAL A 211 -3.51 2.49 -22.54
C VAL A 211 -2.35 2.09 -23.45
N LYS A 212 -1.11 2.21 -22.96
CA LYS A 212 0.14 1.97 -23.71
C LYS A 212 1.07 1.05 -22.93
N GLU A 213 1.59 0.02 -23.59
CA GLU A 213 2.47 -0.96 -22.95
C GLU A 213 3.91 -0.44 -22.84
N GLU A 214 4.35 0.33 -23.83
CA GLU A 214 5.68 0.93 -23.94
C GLU A 214 6.00 1.93 -22.81
N ASP A 215 4.97 2.44 -22.14
CA ASP A 215 5.08 3.33 -21.00
C ASP A 215 5.46 2.58 -19.71
N VAL A 216 5.23 1.26 -19.65
CA VAL A 216 5.61 0.43 -18.49
C VAL A 216 7.08 0.03 -18.56
N LYS A 217 7.88 0.40 -17.55
CA LYS A 217 9.31 0.05 -17.47
C LYS A 217 9.55 -1.16 -16.58
N GLY A 218 10.12 -2.23 -17.15
CA GLY A 218 10.50 -3.46 -16.46
C GLY A 218 11.90 -3.40 -15.85
N LEU A 219 12.83 -4.20 -16.37
CA LEU A 219 14.21 -4.33 -15.89
C LEU A 219 14.96 -3.00 -15.85
N SER A 220 14.70 -2.11 -16.81
CA SER A 220 15.32 -0.78 -16.84
C SER A 220 14.98 0.07 -15.60
N PHE A 221 13.86 -0.21 -14.94
CA PHE A 221 13.47 0.43 -13.69
C PHE A 221 13.81 -0.46 -12.48
N ILE A 222 13.39 -1.73 -12.47
CA ILE A 222 13.51 -2.57 -11.27
C ILE A 222 14.97 -2.91 -10.90
N ASN A 223 15.89 -2.98 -11.86
CA ASN A 223 17.32 -3.21 -11.57
C ASN A 223 18.00 -2.02 -10.90
N GLN A 224 17.38 -0.84 -10.94
CA GLN A 224 17.87 0.34 -10.22
C GLN A 224 17.36 0.40 -8.78
N LEU A 225 16.38 -0.46 -8.42
CA LEU A 225 15.82 -0.51 -7.08
C LEU A 225 16.76 -1.29 -6.15
N ARG A 226 16.96 -0.76 -4.95
CA ARG A 226 17.77 -1.39 -3.92
C ARG A 226 16.89 -1.87 -2.76
N PRO A 227 16.61 -3.18 -2.65
CA PRO A 227 15.92 -3.71 -1.49
C PRO A 227 16.76 -3.50 -0.22
N VAL A 228 16.11 -3.07 0.86
CA VAL A 228 16.73 -2.85 2.16
C VAL A 228 15.89 -3.46 3.26
N VAL A 229 16.53 -3.75 4.39
CA VAL A 229 15.82 -4.10 5.63
C VAL A 229 16.20 -3.08 6.69
N TYR A 230 15.19 -2.41 7.23
CA TYR A 230 15.37 -1.27 8.13
C TYR A 230 14.44 -1.37 9.33
N ASN A 231 14.74 -0.55 10.32
CA ASN A 231 13.86 -0.26 11.44
C ASN A 231 13.36 1.17 11.23
N LEU A 232 12.07 1.41 11.47
CA LEU A 232 11.55 2.77 11.44
C LEU A 232 11.97 3.50 12.71
N ASP A 233 12.52 4.71 12.55
CA ASP A 233 12.68 5.64 13.67
C ASP A 233 11.38 6.41 13.84
N THR A 234 10.44 5.79 14.54
CA THR A 234 9.09 6.34 14.71
C THR A 234 9.08 7.66 15.48
N LYS A 235 10.09 7.88 16.33
CA LYS A 235 10.32 9.17 16.99
C LYS A 235 10.65 10.27 15.98
N LYS A 236 11.61 10.04 15.07
CA LYS A 236 11.93 11.01 14.01
C LYS A 236 10.75 11.28 13.07
N ILE A 237 9.92 10.27 12.79
CA ILE A 237 8.70 10.45 12.00
C ILE A 237 7.72 11.36 12.73
N THR A 238 7.50 11.13 14.03
CA THR A 238 6.68 12.00 14.87
C THR A 238 7.27 13.42 14.95
N GLU A 239 8.60 13.59 15.02
CA GLU A 239 9.28 14.91 14.97
C GLU A 239 9.00 15.62 13.66
N PHE A 240 9.11 14.91 12.54
CA PHE A 240 8.86 15.44 11.21
C PHE A 240 7.40 15.87 11.01
N TRP A 241 6.42 15.06 11.43
CA TRP A 241 4.99 15.40 11.28
C TRP A 241 4.51 16.49 12.24
N SER A 242 5.19 16.68 13.39
CA SER A 242 4.80 17.65 14.42
C SER A 242 5.60 18.95 14.42
N LYS A 243 6.60 19.11 13.53
CA LYS A 243 7.54 20.26 13.52
C LYS A 243 6.91 21.65 13.45
N ASN A 244 5.69 21.75 12.89
CA ASN A 244 4.96 23.03 12.74
C ASN A 244 3.82 23.19 13.76
N LEU A 245 3.70 22.30 14.74
CA LEU A 245 2.76 22.44 15.85
C LEU A 245 3.30 23.41 16.92
N SER A 246 2.42 24.00 17.73
CA SER A 246 2.84 24.75 18.93
C SER A 246 3.63 23.85 19.88
N GLU A 247 4.45 24.44 20.76
CA GLU A 247 5.30 23.67 21.68
C GLU A 247 4.48 22.70 22.54
N GLU A 248 3.28 23.08 22.98
CA GLU A 248 2.39 22.26 23.79
C GLU A 248 1.82 21.08 23.00
N ALA A 249 1.35 21.31 21.77
CA ALA A 249 0.81 20.25 20.91
C ALA A 249 1.90 19.26 20.47
N ARG A 250 3.12 19.76 20.20
CA ARG A 250 4.29 18.94 19.89
C ARG A 250 4.71 18.08 21.08
N ALA A 251 4.69 18.62 22.31
CA ALA A 251 5.02 17.87 23.52
C ALA A 251 4.08 16.67 23.75
N ILE A 252 2.79 16.81 23.41
CA ILE A 252 1.80 15.71 23.48
C ILE A 252 2.12 14.59 22.49
N SER A 253 2.50 14.93 21.25
CA SER A 253 2.91 13.94 20.25
C SER A 253 4.23 13.25 20.62
N MET A 254 5.15 13.95 21.29
CA MET A 254 6.47 13.41 21.71
C MET A 254 6.41 12.50 22.95
N ASN A 255 5.39 12.64 23.79
CA ASN A 255 5.25 11.88 25.03
C ASN A 255 4.61 10.49 24.79
N GLN A 256 5.18 9.72 23.86
CA GLN A 256 4.73 8.37 23.51
C GLN A 256 5.86 7.35 23.69
N ASN A 257 5.52 6.08 23.93
CA ASN A 257 6.49 5.00 23.99
C ASN A 257 6.75 4.42 22.59
N PHE A 258 7.92 4.72 22.02
CA PHE A 258 8.32 4.28 20.67
C PHE A 258 9.10 2.95 20.66
N THR A 259 9.45 2.39 21.81
CA THR A 259 10.39 1.25 21.91
C THR A 259 9.91 0.03 21.14
N SER A 260 8.65 -0.37 21.31
CA SER A 260 8.08 -1.55 20.64
C SER A 260 7.97 -1.37 19.12
N ALA A 261 7.76 -0.13 18.64
CA ALA A 261 7.65 0.16 17.22
C ALA A 261 9.03 0.22 16.54
N ASN A 262 10.04 0.77 17.22
CA ASN A 262 11.39 0.92 16.65
C ASN A 262 12.14 -0.40 16.49
N ILE A 263 11.79 -1.45 17.25
CA ILE A 263 12.43 -2.77 17.11
C ILE A 263 11.88 -3.61 15.96
N ILE A 264 10.76 -3.21 15.34
CA ILE A 264 10.15 -3.94 14.22
C ILE A 264 11.05 -3.83 12.98
N ARG A 265 11.44 -4.98 12.44
CA ARG A 265 12.24 -5.10 11.21
C ARG A 265 11.31 -5.12 10.00
N HIS A 266 11.48 -4.15 9.12
CA HIS A 266 10.74 -4.03 7.87
C HIS A 266 11.64 -4.30 6.68
N SER A 267 11.14 -5.04 5.69
CA SER A 267 11.78 -5.17 4.38
C SER A 267 11.07 -4.26 3.39
N GLY A 268 11.81 -3.52 2.57
CA GLY A 268 11.21 -2.57 1.63
C GLY A 268 12.23 -1.77 0.82
N PHE A 269 11.80 -0.60 0.34
CA PHE A 269 12.63 0.32 -0.44
C PHE A 269 12.72 1.70 0.22
N ILE A 270 13.78 2.45 -0.09
CA ILE A 270 13.91 3.86 0.26
C ILE A 270 13.27 4.70 -0.84
N ALA A 271 12.20 5.43 -0.52
CA ALA A 271 11.36 6.11 -1.50
C ALA A 271 12.09 7.14 -2.37
N GLN A 272 13.11 7.83 -1.84
CA GLN A 272 13.98 8.73 -2.59
C GLN A 272 14.77 7.98 -3.67
N GLU A 273 15.32 6.81 -3.33
CA GLU A 273 16.06 5.96 -4.27
C GLU A 273 15.12 5.44 -5.37
N VAL A 274 13.87 5.10 -5.03
CA VAL A 274 12.86 4.71 -6.03
C VAL A 274 12.54 5.90 -6.95
N ALA A 275 12.41 7.13 -6.42
CA ALA A 275 12.13 8.31 -7.22
C ALA A 275 13.28 8.63 -8.20
N GLU A 276 14.53 8.49 -7.75
CA GLU A 276 15.70 8.60 -8.63
C GLU A 276 15.75 7.50 -9.69
N ALA A 277 15.45 6.26 -9.32
CA ALA A 277 15.35 5.14 -10.25
C ALA A 277 14.28 5.39 -11.32
N ALA A 278 13.11 5.92 -10.93
CA ALA A 278 12.05 6.28 -11.86
C ALA A 278 12.49 7.37 -12.85
N LYS A 279 13.18 8.42 -12.35
CA LYS A 279 13.75 9.48 -13.20
C LYS A 279 14.79 8.95 -14.18
N LYS A 280 15.74 8.14 -13.71
CA LYS A 280 16.78 7.53 -14.54
C LYS A 280 16.20 6.57 -15.59
N ALA A 281 15.15 5.84 -15.25
CA ALA A 281 14.42 4.97 -16.18
C ALA A 281 13.48 5.74 -17.13
N ASN A 282 13.35 7.07 -16.97
CA ASN A 282 12.34 7.89 -17.63
C ASN A 282 10.93 7.29 -17.49
N TYR A 283 10.58 6.86 -16.28
CA TYR A 283 9.31 6.21 -15.95
C TYR A 283 8.44 7.12 -15.09
N ASN A 284 7.27 7.51 -15.60
CA ASN A 284 6.27 8.23 -14.82
C ASN A 284 5.48 7.25 -13.94
N PHE A 285 6.12 6.78 -12.86
CA PHE A 285 5.58 5.72 -12.01
C PHE A 285 4.71 6.29 -10.87
N ASN A 286 3.44 5.89 -10.83
CA ASN A 286 2.43 6.36 -9.87
C ASN A 286 2.50 5.68 -8.48
N GLY A 287 3.42 4.74 -8.28
CA GLY A 287 3.63 4.06 -7.00
C GLY A 287 4.49 4.82 -5.99
N ILE A 288 4.96 6.02 -6.34
CA ILE A 288 5.78 6.87 -5.46
C ILE A 288 5.06 8.20 -5.29
N HIS A 289 4.85 8.57 -4.04
CA HIS A 289 4.51 9.94 -3.69
C HIS A 289 5.80 10.72 -3.46
N THR A 290 6.01 11.78 -4.23
CA THR A 290 7.11 12.73 -4.03
C THR A 290 6.59 13.97 -3.30
N PRO A 291 7.28 14.46 -2.25
CA PRO A 291 6.86 15.64 -1.50
C PRO A 291 6.60 16.85 -2.39
N GLU A 292 5.45 17.49 -2.20
CA GLU A 292 5.13 18.75 -2.90
C GLU A 292 5.80 19.97 -2.24
N ASN A 293 6.20 19.84 -0.97
CA ASN A 293 6.89 20.87 -0.19
C ASN A 293 7.68 20.24 0.98
N GLU A 294 8.39 21.06 1.75
CA GLU A 294 9.26 20.62 2.85
C GLU A 294 8.54 19.91 4.03
N ASN A 295 7.20 20.01 4.12
CA ASN A 295 6.40 19.40 5.19
C ASN A 295 5.75 18.07 4.79
N ASP A 296 5.86 17.71 3.52
CA ASP A 296 5.36 16.46 2.97
C ASP A 296 6.47 15.40 2.96
N ASN A 297 6.12 14.11 3.06
CA ASN A 297 7.08 13.02 3.11
C ASN A 297 6.93 12.09 1.91
N TYR A 298 8.04 11.52 1.47
CA TYR A 298 7.97 10.47 0.46
C TYR A 298 7.16 9.28 0.99
N SER A 299 6.37 8.65 0.11
CA SER A 299 5.60 7.44 0.41
C SER A 299 5.61 6.48 -0.77
N ILE A 300 5.42 5.19 -0.51
CA ILE A 300 5.43 4.13 -1.52
C ILE A 300 4.11 3.36 -1.43
N ALA A 301 3.47 3.16 -2.57
CA ALA A 301 2.35 2.22 -2.73
C ALA A 301 2.89 0.90 -3.27
N TYR A 302 3.21 -0.05 -2.39
CA TYR A 302 3.83 -1.33 -2.76
C TYR A 302 2.99 -2.13 -3.78
N SER A 303 1.66 -1.96 -3.80
CA SER A 303 0.77 -2.57 -4.80
C SER A 303 1.09 -2.15 -6.23
N GLU A 304 1.53 -0.90 -6.45
CA GLU A 304 1.81 -0.38 -7.78
C GLU A 304 3.10 -0.98 -8.37
N PHE A 305 3.99 -1.54 -7.55
CA PHE A 305 5.23 -2.18 -8.01
C PHE A 305 4.97 -3.51 -8.71
N VAL A 306 3.79 -4.10 -8.55
CA VAL A 306 3.44 -5.36 -9.20
C VAL A 306 3.55 -5.24 -10.72
N VAL A 307 3.10 -4.13 -11.30
CA VAL A 307 3.10 -3.91 -12.76
C VAL A 307 4.54 -3.87 -13.35
N PRO A 308 5.48 -3.04 -12.85
CA PRO A 308 6.85 -3.05 -13.34
C PRO A 308 7.61 -4.34 -13.01
N LEU A 309 7.32 -5.00 -11.88
CA LEU A 309 7.91 -6.31 -11.57
C LEU A 309 7.49 -7.36 -12.61
N VAL A 310 6.20 -7.41 -12.97
CA VAL A 310 5.70 -8.28 -14.03
C VAL A 310 6.37 -7.97 -15.37
N LYS A 311 6.50 -6.70 -15.73
CA LYS A 311 7.19 -6.30 -16.97
C LYS A 311 8.66 -6.71 -16.97
N GLY A 312 9.36 -6.53 -15.85
CA GLY A 312 10.76 -6.95 -15.70
C GLY A 312 10.94 -8.47 -15.83
N MET A 313 10.03 -9.25 -15.26
CA MET A 313 10.03 -10.71 -15.44
C MET A 313 9.82 -11.12 -16.90
N GLN A 314 8.90 -10.47 -17.63
CA GLN A 314 8.69 -10.71 -19.06
C GLN A 314 9.94 -10.40 -19.89
N GLU A 315 10.60 -9.28 -19.61
CA GLU A 315 11.85 -8.89 -20.29
C GLU A 315 12.99 -9.88 -19.99
N GLN A 316 13.11 -10.32 -18.74
CA GLN A 316 14.11 -11.32 -18.34
C GLN A 316 13.87 -12.65 -19.05
N GLN A 317 12.62 -13.10 -19.13
CA GLN A 317 12.25 -14.32 -19.84
C GLN A 317 12.67 -14.28 -21.32
N LYS A 318 12.43 -13.14 -21.99
CA LYS A 318 12.88 -12.96 -23.38
C LYS A 318 14.40 -13.00 -23.55
N MET A 319 15.15 -12.48 -22.57
CA MET A 319 16.62 -12.56 -22.59
C MET A 319 17.11 -14.01 -22.44
N ILE A 320 16.48 -14.79 -21.56
CA ILE A 320 16.79 -16.22 -21.38
C ILE A 320 16.57 -16.99 -22.69
N GLU A 321 15.45 -16.76 -23.37
CA GLU A 321 15.13 -17.40 -24.66
C GLU A 321 16.17 -17.07 -25.74
N ASN A 322 16.59 -15.81 -25.82
CA ASN A 322 17.62 -15.39 -26.78
C ASN A 322 18.99 -16.02 -26.48
N LEU A 323 19.40 -16.05 -25.21
CA LEU A 323 20.65 -16.72 -24.81
C LEU A 323 20.63 -18.20 -25.16
N GLN A 324 19.51 -18.88 -24.93
CA GLN A 324 19.36 -20.29 -25.32
C GLN A 324 19.51 -20.49 -26.83
N GLN A 325 18.96 -19.60 -27.63
CA GLN A 325 19.11 -19.64 -29.08
C GLN A 325 20.57 -19.43 -29.52
N GLN A 326 21.28 -18.45 -28.93
CA GLN A 326 22.68 -18.20 -29.22
C GLN A 326 23.57 -19.40 -28.87
N ILE A 327 23.31 -20.04 -27.73
CA ILE A 327 24.02 -21.27 -27.33
C ILE A 327 23.83 -22.36 -28.38
N ASN A 328 22.59 -22.59 -28.82
CA ASN A 328 22.28 -23.58 -29.85
C ASN A 328 22.99 -23.27 -31.18
N ASP A 329 23.07 -22.00 -31.58
CA ASP A 329 23.74 -21.60 -32.81
C ASP A 329 25.27 -21.74 -32.72
N LEU A 330 25.86 -21.44 -31.56
CA LEU A 330 27.28 -21.64 -31.31
C LEU A 330 27.65 -23.13 -31.33
N GLN A 331 26.82 -23.99 -30.73
CA GLN A 331 27.01 -25.44 -30.79
C GLN A 331 27.07 -25.95 -32.23
N LYS A 332 26.10 -25.54 -33.08
CA LYS A 332 26.10 -25.90 -34.51
C LYS A 332 27.35 -25.42 -35.26
N LYS A 333 27.85 -24.21 -34.95
CA LYS A 333 29.08 -23.67 -35.57
C LYS A 333 30.35 -24.40 -35.11
N LEU A 334 30.38 -24.88 -33.87
CA LEU A 334 31.51 -25.66 -33.37
C LEU A 334 31.56 -27.03 -34.04
N GLU A 335 30.41 -27.70 -34.16
CA GLU A 335 30.27 -28.98 -34.86
C GLU A 335 30.77 -28.89 -36.32
N SER A 336 30.43 -27.81 -37.03
CA SER A 336 30.88 -27.61 -38.42
C SER A 336 32.38 -27.30 -38.55
N LYS A 337 33.00 -26.67 -37.54
CA LYS A 337 34.47 -26.44 -37.53
C LYS A 337 35.26 -27.69 -37.19
N LEU A 338 34.76 -28.53 -36.29
CA LEU A 338 35.39 -29.82 -35.96
C LEU A 338 35.41 -30.75 -37.17
N THR A 339 34.36 -30.74 -37.98
CA THR A 339 34.33 -31.47 -39.26
C THR A 339 35.29 -30.89 -40.29
N ASN A 340 35.55 -29.58 -40.30
CA ASN A 340 36.52 -28.94 -41.21
C ASN A 340 38.00 -29.03 -40.78
N ASN A 341 38.30 -29.28 -39.50
CA ASN A 341 39.68 -29.42 -38.99
C ASN A 341 40.22 -30.86 -39.01
N GLN A 342 39.40 -31.87 -39.33
CA GLN A 342 39.89 -33.22 -39.62
C GLN A 342 40.55 -33.34 -41.00
N SER A 343 40.57 -32.28 -41.81
CA SER A 343 41.09 -32.25 -43.18
C SER A 343 42.41 -31.48 -43.37
N ILE A 344 43.18 -31.21 -42.30
CA ILE A 344 44.56 -30.66 -42.38
C ILE A 344 45.58 -31.69 -41.87
N GLY A 345 46.26 -32.36 -42.81
CA GLY A 345 47.69 -32.69 -42.77
C GLY A 345 48.19 -33.76 -41.79
N LEU A 346 48.51 -34.94 -42.31
CA LEU A 346 49.34 -35.97 -41.66
C LEU A 346 50.63 -35.34 -41.10
N VAL A 347 50.83 -35.40 -39.78
CA VAL A 347 52.09 -34.99 -39.11
C VAL A 347 52.90 -36.24 -38.77
N SER A 348 54.22 -36.20 -38.95
CA SER A 348 55.10 -37.27 -38.52
C SER A 348 55.05 -37.44 -36.99
N SER A 349 54.89 -38.67 -36.50
CA SER A 349 54.70 -38.97 -35.08
C SER A 349 55.39 -40.28 -34.68
N MET A 350 55.56 -40.48 -33.37
CA MET A 350 56.08 -41.71 -32.77
C MET A 350 55.20 -42.10 -31.58
N GLU A 351 54.93 -43.38 -31.41
CA GLU A 351 54.11 -43.92 -30.31
C GLU A 351 54.99 -44.37 -29.13
N GLN A 352 54.35 -44.59 -27.99
CA GLN A 352 54.99 -45.21 -26.83
C GLN A 352 55.35 -46.67 -27.17
N ASN A 353 56.54 -47.11 -26.79
CA ASN A 353 56.97 -48.48 -27.03
C ASN A 353 56.06 -49.48 -26.30
N VAL A 354 55.74 -50.61 -26.94
CA VAL A 354 54.86 -51.64 -26.37
C VAL A 354 55.55 -53.01 -26.48
N PRO A 355 55.74 -53.74 -25.37
CA PRO A 355 55.43 -53.36 -23.98
C PRO A 355 56.44 -52.35 -23.40
N ASN A 356 56.01 -51.60 -22.38
CA ASN A 356 56.87 -50.76 -21.54
C ASN A 356 56.38 -50.87 -20.08
N PRO A 357 57.14 -51.47 -19.14
CA PRO A 357 58.49 -52.02 -19.28
C PRO A 357 58.59 -53.27 -20.18
N PHE A 358 59.79 -53.62 -20.63
CA PHE A 358 60.06 -54.85 -21.41
C PHE A 358 61.35 -55.56 -20.96
N SER A 359 61.39 -56.90 -21.09
CA SER A 359 62.56 -57.72 -20.72
C SER A 359 63.30 -58.35 -21.90
N ARG A 360 62.62 -58.57 -23.04
CA ARG A 360 63.23 -59.17 -24.25
C ARG A 360 63.17 -58.23 -25.43
N GLU A 361 61.98 -57.80 -25.80
CA GLU A 361 61.76 -56.94 -26.96
C GLU A 361 60.61 -55.97 -26.75
N THR A 362 60.65 -54.84 -27.47
CA THR A 362 59.58 -53.85 -27.51
C THR A 362 59.43 -53.26 -28.90
N GLU A 363 58.21 -52.93 -29.29
CA GLU A 363 57.90 -52.32 -30.57
C GLU A 363 57.69 -50.81 -30.41
N ILE A 364 58.37 -50.01 -31.25
CA ILE A 364 58.12 -48.56 -31.37
C ILE A 364 57.46 -48.31 -32.72
N LYS A 365 56.18 -47.93 -32.71
CA LYS A 365 55.46 -47.50 -33.92
C LYS A 365 55.74 -46.03 -34.22
N TYR A 366 55.86 -45.71 -35.50
CA TYR A 366 56.08 -44.36 -36.00
C TYR A 366 55.32 -44.13 -37.30
N ASN A 367 55.06 -42.87 -37.62
CA ASN A 367 54.59 -42.43 -38.93
C ASN A 367 55.48 -41.29 -39.39
N ILE A 368 56.15 -41.42 -40.54
CA ILE A 368 56.91 -40.31 -41.14
C ILE A 368 56.21 -39.86 -42.41
N VAL A 369 55.85 -38.58 -42.47
CA VAL A 369 55.14 -37.99 -43.60
C VAL A 369 56.15 -37.28 -44.49
N GLY A 370 56.14 -37.63 -45.79
CA GLY A 370 57.08 -37.09 -46.79
C GLY A 370 58.36 -37.91 -46.93
N GLN A 371 59.18 -37.53 -47.93
CA GLN A 371 60.51 -38.13 -48.15
C GLN A 371 61.56 -37.48 -47.25
N PHE A 372 62.53 -38.27 -46.79
CA PHE A 372 63.66 -37.83 -45.96
C PHE A 372 64.99 -38.34 -46.52
N ARG A 373 66.10 -37.66 -46.20
CA ARG A 373 67.47 -38.12 -46.55
C ARG A 373 68.01 -39.10 -45.51
N SER A 374 67.67 -38.88 -44.24
CA SER A 374 68.02 -39.74 -43.12
C SER A 374 66.94 -39.68 -42.04
N ALA A 375 66.59 -40.83 -41.47
CA ALA A 375 65.73 -40.88 -40.28
C ALA A 375 66.26 -41.96 -39.34
N THR A 376 66.25 -41.71 -38.04
CA THR A 376 66.86 -42.61 -37.05
C THR A 376 66.16 -42.48 -35.71
N ILE A 377 65.93 -43.60 -35.04
CA ILE A 377 65.56 -43.64 -33.62
C ILE A 377 66.84 -43.82 -32.81
N ILE A 378 67.13 -42.89 -31.92
CA ILE A 378 68.32 -42.93 -31.07
C ILE A 378 67.88 -43.18 -29.63
N ILE A 379 68.52 -44.15 -28.98
CA ILE A 379 68.33 -44.51 -27.57
C ILE A 379 69.51 -43.94 -26.76
N TYR A 380 69.19 -43.25 -25.67
CA TYR A 380 70.11 -42.62 -24.75
C TYR A 380 69.96 -43.20 -23.34
N ASP A 381 71.06 -43.30 -22.61
CA ASP A 381 71.01 -43.45 -21.15
C ASP A 381 70.63 -42.11 -20.48
N LEU A 382 70.44 -42.13 -19.15
CA LEU A 382 70.08 -40.94 -18.39
C LEU A 382 71.18 -39.86 -18.33
N SER A 383 72.42 -40.18 -18.70
CA SER A 383 73.50 -39.20 -18.84
C SER A 383 73.51 -38.52 -20.22
N GLY A 384 72.62 -38.93 -21.14
CA GLY A 384 72.55 -38.43 -22.51
C GLY A 384 73.55 -39.11 -23.46
N LYS A 385 74.24 -40.16 -23.01
CA LYS A 385 75.13 -40.94 -23.87
C LYS A 385 74.29 -41.80 -24.80
N GLN A 386 74.59 -41.74 -26.09
CA GLN A 386 73.97 -42.59 -27.10
C GLN A 386 74.36 -44.05 -26.86
N ILE A 387 73.35 -44.90 -26.70
CA ILE A 387 73.50 -46.34 -26.46
C ILE A 387 73.26 -47.14 -27.74
N LYS A 388 72.23 -46.76 -28.51
CA LYS A 388 71.86 -47.45 -29.76
C LYS A 388 71.23 -46.47 -30.75
N ALA A 389 71.48 -46.67 -32.03
CA ALA A 389 70.85 -45.92 -33.11
C ALA A 389 70.27 -46.90 -34.12
N VAL A 390 68.98 -46.76 -34.43
CA VAL A 390 68.25 -47.63 -35.34
C VAL A 390 67.79 -46.82 -36.55
N PRO A 391 68.38 -47.03 -37.74
CA PRO A 391 68.02 -46.28 -38.93
C PRO A 391 66.64 -46.68 -39.45
N ILE A 392 65.84 -45.69 -39.83
CA ILE A 392 64.54 -45.86 -40.47
C ILE A 392 64.73 -45.84 -41.99
N LYS A 393 64.20 -46.87 -42.67
CA LYS A 393 64.42 -47.09 -44.10
C LYS A 393 63.29 -46.61 -45.01
N GLN A 394 62.09 -46.39 -44.46
CA GLN A 394 60.90 -46.03 -45.24
C GLN A 394 60.07 -44.96 -44.56
N SER A 395 59.43 -44.11 -45.37
CA SER A 395 58.38 -43.19 -44.93
C SER A 395 57.06 -43.93 -44.74
N GLY A 396 56.11 -43.30 -44.05
CA GLY A 396 54.79 -43.84 -43.74
C GLY A 396 54.72 -44.46 -42.34
N ALA A 397 53.58 -45.07 -42.05
CA ALA A 397 53.33 -45.75 -40.78
C ALA A 397 54.04 -47.11 -40.77
N SER A 398 54.92 -47.32 -39.79
CA SER A 398 55.70 -48.54 -39.64
C SER A 398 56.20 -48.66 -38.19
N SER A 399 57.03 -49.65 -37.89
CA SER A 399 57.56 -49.88 -36.55
C SER A 399 59.00 -50.36 -36.56
N VAL A 400 59.65 -50.23 -35.41
CA VAL A 400 60.99 -50.76 -35.14
C VAL A 400 60.93 -51.63 -33.90
N MET A 401 61.51 -52.83 -33.98
CA MET A 401 61.72 -53.71 -32.84
C MET A 401 63.05 -53.39 -32.15
N ILE A 402 63.02 -53.24 -30.83
CA ILE A 402 64.19 -53.04 -29.98
C ILE A 402 64.34 -54.25 -29.07
N THR A 403 65.47 -54.95 -29.15
CA THR A 403 65.82 -56.05 -28.25
C THR A 403 66.68 -55.58 -27.07
N SER A 404 66.55 -56.25 -25.92
CA SER A 404 67.29 -55.97 -24.69
C SER A 404 68.74 -56.48 -24.70
N ASP A 405 69.19 -57.19 -25.73
CA ASP A 405 70.53 -57.81 -25.81
C ASP A 405 71.71 -56.83 -25.59
N GLN A 406 71.47 -55.54 -25.79
CA GLN A 406 72.46 -54.46 -25.67
C GLN A 406 72.05 -53.39 -24.64
N LEU A 407 71.00 -53.64 -23.87
CA LEU A 407 70.44 -52.70 -22.89
C LEU A 407 70.40 -53.39 -21.53
N LEU A 408 71.21 -52.92 -20.58
CA LEU A 408 71.09 -53.36 -19.18
C LEU A 408 69.75 -52.89 -18.60
N ALA A 409 69.22 -53.62 -17.61
CA ALA A 409 68.02 -53.20 -16.90
C ALA A 409 68.15 -51.77 -16.37
N GLY A 410 67.16 -50.93 -16.64
CA GLY A 410 67.22 -49.49 -16.35
C GLY A 410 66.26 -48.64 -17.18
N LEU A 411 66.32 -47.33 -16.94
CA LEU A 411 65.51 -46.32 -17.63
C LEU A 411 66.31 -45.69 -18.78
N TYR A 412 65.68 -45.59 -19.95
CA TYR A 412 66.26 -44.99 -21.15
C TYR A 412 65.32 -43.95 -21.77
N MET A 413 65.90 -43.03 -22.54
CA MET A 413 65.18 -42.12 -23.42
C MET A 413 65.36 -42.57 -24.87
N TYR A 414 64.34 -42.43 -25.70
CA TYR A 414 64.49 -42.62 -27.15
C TYR A 414 63.82 -41.50 -27.94
N SER A 415 64.47 -41.10 -29.02
CA SER A 415 64.08 -39.93 -29.83
C SER A 415 64.13 -40.27 -31.31
N ILE A 416 63.15 -39.80 -32.07
CA ILE A 416 63.14 -39.91 -33.53
C ILE A 416 63.67 -38.61 -34.15
N LEU A 417 64.73 -38.74 -34.96
CA LEU A 417 65.33 -37.66 -35.72
C LEU A 417 65.08 -37.90 -37.21
N VAL A 418 64.60 -36.89 -37.91
CA VAL A 418 64.44 -36.88 -39.37
C VAL A 418 65.24 -35.71 -39.92
N ASP A 419 66.19 -36.00 -40.82
CA ASP A 419 67.14 -35.05 -41.40
C ASP A 419 67.87 -34.18 -40.36
N GLY A 420 68.25 -34.82 -39.24
CA GLY A 420 68.93 -34.17 -38.12
C GLY A 420 68.01 -33.36 -37.19
N LYS A 421 66.71 -33.22 -37.51
CA LYS A 421 65.74 -32.51 -36.68
C LYS A 421 64.99 -33.49 -35.77
N LEU A 422 64.91 -33.14 -34.48
CA LEU A 422 64.11 -33.86 -33.50
C LEU A 422 62.61 -33.73 -33.80
N ILE A 423 61.89 -34.85 -33.91
CA ILE A 423 60.44 -34.89 -34.13
C ILE A 423 59.67 -35.19 -32.84
N ASP A 424 60.10 -36.21 -32.09
CA ASP A 424 59.45 -36.65 -30.83
C ASP A 424 60.47 -37.38 -29.93
N SER A 425 60.19 -37.47 -28.62
CA SER A 425 61.01 -38.17 -27.62
C SER A 425 60.16 -38.81 -26.52
N LYS A 426 60.51 -40.04 -26.13
CA LYS A 426 59.78 -40.80 -25.10
C LYS A 426 60.74 -41.59 -24.20
N ARG A 427 60.19 -42.20 -23.15
CA ARG A 427 60.91 -43.01 -22.16
C ARG A 427 60.60 -44.49 -22.36
N MET A 428 61.58 -45.35 -22.14
CA MET A 428 61.37 -46.80 -22.05
C MET A 428 62.09 -47.37 -20.83
N VAL A 429 61.54 -48.43 -20.26
CA VAL A 429 62.07 -49.15 -19.10
C VAL A 429 62.42 -50.57 -19.54
N VAL A 430 63.68 -50.95 -19.31
CA VAL A 430 64.18 -52.31 -19.52
C VAL A 430 64.24 -53.02 -18.16
N THR A 431 63.70 -54.22 -18.07
CA THR A 431 63.76 -55.07 -16.87
C THR A 431 64.56 -56.34 -17.16
N ASP A 432 65.05 -56.99 -16.11
CA ASP A 432 65.74 -58.29 -16.21
C ASP A 432 64.84 -59.41 -16.80
#